data_AF-A0A7X1HC34-F1
#
_entry.id   AF-A0A7X1HC34-F1
#
_cell.length_a   1.000
_cell.length_b   1.000
_cell.length_c   1.000
_cell.angle_alpha   90.00
_cell.angle_beta   90.00
_cell.angle_gamma   90.00
#
_symmetry.space_group_name_H-M   'P 1'
#
loop_
_entity.id
_entity.type
_entity.pdbx_description
1 polymer ?
#
loop_
_entity_poly.entity_id
_entity_poly.type
_entity_poly.pdbx_seq_one_letter_code
_entity_poly.pdbx_strand_id
1 'polypeptide(L)'
;MKHIRRLRTAIIMAVLTGLSLPLSASAEVVVQKSTTYFKIGGRTAAELDAEMARKGPFTQASGSRHPGATQIRFGGDLTYTRRGNRCAIDDVRVTVETKLILPRWKNRKTASKDMALLWDALAADIKRHEERHAEIARQHAKQLEQRLKKLRPARTCEILQDQVSVVTDEVTVAHDQAQMRFDLVESQNFEDRMLRILRYRRQSLENQ
;
A
#
# COMPACT_ATOMS: atom_id res chain seq x y z
N MET A 1 42.06 74.96 -13.22
CA MET A 1 40.67 74.60 -13.55
C MET A 1 40.57 73.09 -13.70
N LYS A 2 39.52 72.51 -13.11
CA LYS A 2 39.26 71.07 -12.96
C LYS A 2 39.27 70.34 -14.31
N HIS A 3 39.75 69.09 -14.36
CA HIS A 3 38.92 67.90 -14.63
C HIS A 3 39.78 66.63 -14.68
N ILE A 4 39.72 65.87 -13.58
CA ILE A 4 40.11 64.47 -13.48
C ILE A 4 39.16 63.66 -14.35
N ARG A 5 39.67 62.95 -15.37
CA ARG A 5 38.89 61.94 -16.11
C ARG A 5 39.19 60.56 -15.55
N ARG A 6 38.25 60.07 -14.73
CA ARG A 6 38.22 58.69 -14.21
C ARG A 6 37.92 57.73 -15.36
N LEU A 7 38.81 56.77 -15.62
CA LEU A 7 38.55 55.66 -16.53
C LEU A 7 37.61 54.68 -15.83
N ARG A 8 36.43 54.47 -16.42
CA ARG A 8 35.35 53.64 -15.88
C ARG A 8 35.72 52.17 -16.01
N THR A 9 35.89 51.48 -14.88
CA THR A 9 35.92 50.02 -14.81
C THR A 9 34.54 49.47 -15.20
N ALA A 10 34.49 48.72 -16.30
CA ALA A 10 33.31 47.97 -16.70
C ALA A 10 33.20 46.73 -15.79
N ILE A 11 32.29 46.76 -14.83
CA ILE A 11 31.91 45.58 -14.06
C ILE A 11 30.90 44.80 -14.90
N ILE A 12 31.34 43.69 -15.47
CA ILE A 12 30.46 42.70 -16.11
C ILE A 12 29.69 41.99 -14.99
N MET A 13 28.45 42.42 -14.75
CA MET A 13 27.50 41.72 -13.90
C MET A 13 27.02 40.47 -14.65
N ALA A 14 27.60 39.31 -14.32
CA ALA A 14 27.10 38.03 -14.78
C ALA A 14 25.73 37.76 -14.11
N VAL A 15 24.66 38.00 -14.86
CA VAL A 15 23.30 37.63 -14.45
C VAL A 15 23.18 36.11 -14.53
N LEU A 16 23.37 35.44 -13.39
CA LEU A 16 22.98 34.04 -13.19
C LEU A 16 21.44 33.96 -13.25
N THR A 17 20.91 33.63 -14.42
CA THR A 17 19.52 33.23 -14.59
C THR A 17 19.34 31.86 -13.94
N GLY A 18 18.84 31.86 -12.70
CA GLY A 18 18.44 30.64 -12.00
C GLY A 18 17.31 29.95 -12.76
N LEU A 19 17.60 28.78 -13.33
CA LEU A 19 16.62 27.91 -13.95
C LEU A 19 15.74 27.30 -12.84
N SER A 20 14.66 27.99 -12.47
CA SER A 20 13.65 27.46 -11.56
C SER A 20 12.85 26.38 -12.27
N LEU A 21 13.31 25.13 -12.16
CA LEU A 21 12.50 23.97 -12.50
C LEU A 21 11.22 24.00 -11.65
N PRO A 22 10.03 23.99 -12.25
CA PRO A 22 8.81 23.88 -11.46
C PRO A 22 8.81 22.51 -10.79
N LEU A 23 8.91 22.47 -9.46
CA LEU A 23 8.50 21.30 -8.69
C LEU A 23 7.02 21.12 -8.98
N SER A 24 6.70 20.18 -9.86
CA SER A 24 5.34 19.67 -9.96
C SER A 24 5.05 19.00 -8.63
N ALA A 25 4.34 19.70 -7.76
CA ALA A 25 3.64 19.09 -6.64
C ALA A 25 2.55 18.20 -7.26
N SER A 26 2.92 16.97 -7.65
CA SER A 26 1.91 15.94 -7.84
C SER A 26 1.22 15.79 -6.51
N ALA A 27 -0.07 16.16 -6.45
CA ALA A 27 -0.92 15.69 -5.37
C ALA A 27 -0.68 14.18 -5.29
N GLU A 28 -0.07 13.74 -4.19
CA GLU A 28 0.29 12.37 -3.93
C GLU A 28 -0.93 11.73 -3.28
N VAL A 29 -1.31 10.54 -3.74
CA VAL A 29 -2.38 9.74 -3.12
C VAL A 29 -2.20 9.73 -1.61
N VAL A 30 -3.28 10.03 -0.88
CA VAL A 30 -3.24 10.02 0.58
C VAL A 30 -3.30 8.56 1.05
N VAL A 31 -2.19 8.06 1.59
CA VAL A 31 -2.07 6.68 2.06
C VAL A 31 -2.06 6.65 3.59
N GLN A 32 -3.03 5.98 4.18
CA GLN A 32 -3.05 5.70 5.62
C GLN A 32 -2.88 4.21 5.86
N LYS A 33 -1.93 3.84 6.72
CA LYS A 33 -1.70 2.45 7.14
C LYS A 33 -1.76 2.34 8.65
N SER A 34 -2.54 1.39 9.15
CA SER A 34 -2.62 1.06 10.56
C SER A 34 -2.46 -0.44 10.78
N THR A 35 -2.12 -0.83 12.01
CA THR A 35 -1.99 -2.24 12.39
C THR A 35 -2.64 -2.45 13.75
N THR A 36 -3.43 -3.51 13.83
CA THR A 36 -4.06 -3.97 15.06
C THR A 36 -3.72 -5.43 15.30
N TYR A 37 -3.81 -5.85 16.56
CA TYR A 37 -3.39 -7.19 16.96
C TYR A 37 -4.48 -7.92 17.72
N PHE A 38 -4.78 -9.15 17.31
CA PHE A 38 -5.56 -10.09 18.12
C PHE A 38 -4.63 -11.00 18.90
N LYS A 39 -4.98 -11.28 20.16
CA LYS A 39 -4.08 -12.03 21.06
C LYS A 39 -4.38 -13.52 21.02
N ILE A 40 -3.36 -14.34 20.75
CA ILE A 40 -3.42 -15.80 20.84
C ILE A 40 -2.57 -16.32 22.01
N GLY A 41 -3.01 -17.43 22.62
CA GLY A 41 -2.27 -18.17 23.65
C GLY A 41 -1.77 -19.51 23.13
N GLY A 42 -1.18 -20.30 24.01
CA GLY A 42 -0.71 -21.66 23.70
C GLY A 42 0.81 -21.79 23.87
N ARG A 43 1.27 -23.04 23.97
CA ARG A 43 2.67 -23.44 24.17
C ARG A 43 3.18 -24.37 23.08
N THR A 44 2.29 -24.96 22.28
CA THR A 44 2.62 -25.86 21.17
C THR A 44 2.17 -25.28 19.84
N ALA A 45 2.72 -25.77 18.72
CA ALA A 45 2.32 -25.33 17.39
C ALA A 45 0.82 -25.60 17.11
N ALA A 46 0.30 -26.75 17.54
CA ALA A 46 -1.11 -27.11 17.39
C ALA A 46 -2.03 -26.17 18.18
N GLU A 47 -1.64 -25.76 19.39
CA GLU A 47 -2.41 -24.79 20.18
C GLU A 47 -2.43 -23.40 19.53
N LEU A 48 -1.30 -22.97 18.94
CA LEU A 48 -1.23 -21.70 18.21
C LEU A 48 -2.12 -21.73 16.97
N ASP A 49 -2.09 -22.82 16.21
CA ASP A 49 -2.93 -23.02 15.03
C ASP A 49 -4.42 -22.98 15.38
N ALA A 50 -4.83 -23.75 16.38
CA ALA A 50 -6.21 -23.76 16.88
C ALA A 50 -6.66 -22.37 17.38
N GLU A 51 -5.77 -21.63 18.03
CA GLU A 51 -6.05 -20.27 18.49
C GLU A 51 -6.21 -19.28 17.33
N MET A 52 -5.40 -19.41 16.27
CA MET A 52 -5.56 -18.60 15.05
C MET A 52 -6.87 -18.94 14.34
N ALA A 53 -7.18 -20.23 14.17
CA ALA A 53 -8.44 -20.68 13.56
C ALA A 53 -9.67 -20.20 14.35
N ARG A 54 -9.56 -20.08 15.68
CA ARG A 54 -10.65 -19.62 16.55
C ARG A 54 -10.79 -18.09 16.63
N LYS A 55 -9.67 -17.37 16.70
CA LYS A 55 -9.63 -15.93 17.04
C LYS A 55 -9.25 -15.03 15.88
N GLY A 56 -8.76 -15.61 14.80
CA GLY A 56 -8.39 -14.89 13.58
C GLY A 56 -9.57 -14.11 13.00
N PRO A 57 -9.31 -13.03 12.24
CA PRO A 57 -10.36 -12.30 11.54
C PRO A 57 -11.18 -13.23 10.65
N PHE A 58 -12.50 -13.06 10.70
CA PHE A 58 -13.42 -13.77 9.80
C PHE A 58 -13.57 -12.98 8.51
N THR A 59 -13.47 -13.65 7.36
CA THR A 59 -13.74 -13.03 6.05
C THR A 59 -14.97 -13.69 5.42
N GLN A 60 -15.90 -12.87 4.95
CA GLN A 60 -17.11 -13.37 4.29
C GLN A 60 -16.79 -14.09 2.98
N ALA A 61 -15.74 -13.63 2.26
CA ALA A 61 -15.33 -14.18 0.99
C ALA A 61 -14.92 -15.67 1.06
N SER A 62 -14.25 -16.10 2.14
CA SER A 62 -13.88 -17.50 2.32
C SER A 62 -14.82 -18.27 3.25
N GLY A 63 -15.70 -17.58 3.99
CA GLY A 63 -16.53 -18.18 5.03
C GLY A 63 -15.74 -18.72 6.22
N SER A 64 -14.48 -18.29 6.40
CA SER A 64 -13.57 -18.85 7.41
C SER A 64 -12.73 -17.77 8.11
N ARG A 65 -12.08 -18.17 9.20
CA ARG A 65 -11.13 -17.31 9.92
C ARG A 65 -9.72 -17.52 9.38
N HIS A 66 -8.96 -16.44 9.34
CA HIS A 66 -7.62 -16.42 8.77
C HIS A 66 -6.55 -16.08 9.82
N PRO A 67 -5.30 -16.51 9.63
CA PRO A 67 -4.18 -16.14 10.49
C PRO A 67 -3.88 -14.63 10.52
N GLY A 68 -4.33 -13.89 9.51
CA GLY A 68 -4.25 -12.44 9.39
C GLY A 68 -5.37 -11.91 8.49
N ALA A 69 -5.52 -10.58 8.41
CA ALA A 69 -6.32 -9.96 7.36
C ALA A 69 -5.92 -8.51 7.13
N THR A 70 -6.18 -8.03 5.92
CA THR A 70 -6.01 -6.63 5.54
C THR A 70 -7.37 -6.06 5.15
N GLN A 71 -7.80 -5.03 5.88
CA GLN A 71 -8.98 -4.24 5.51
C GLN A 71 -8.54 -3.05 4.66
N ILE A 72 -9.16 -2.88 3.50
CA ILE A 72 -8.85 -1.82 2.54
C ILE A 72 -10.10 -0.95 2.37
N ARG A 73 -9.91 0.37 2.39
CA ARG A 73 -10.96 1.33 2.05
C ARG A 73 -10.41 2.38 1.10
N PHE A 74 -11.06 2.51 -0.05
CA PHE A 74 -10.81 3.60 -0.98
C PHE A 74 -11.76 4.77 -0.69
N GLY A 75 -11.27 5.97 -0.88
CA GLY A 75 -12.03 7.21 -0.82
C GLY A 75 -11.37 8.27 -1.69
N GLY A 76 -11.88 9.48 -1.63
CA GLY A 76 -11.32 10.59 -2.40
C GLY A 76 -12.35 11.67 -2.70
N ASP A 77 -11.85 12.75 -3.26
CA ASP A 77 -12.61 13.93 -3.64
C ASP A 77 -12.22 14.33 -5.07
N LEU A 78 -13.20 14.71 -5.88
CA LEU A 78 -12.98 15.26 -7.22
C LEU A 78 -13.72 16.58 -7.35
N THR A 79 -13.05 17.59 -7.89
CA THR A 79 -13.67 18.88 -8.20
C THR A 79 -13.77 19.05 -9.71
N TYR A 80 -14.91 19.59 -10.14
CA TYR A 80 -15.20 19.87 -11.54
C TYR A 80 -15.23 21.37 -11.76
N THR A 81 -14.72 21.80 -12.91
CA THR A 81 -14.74 23.21 -13.31
C THR A 81 -15.17 23.35 -14.76
N ARG A 82 -15.75 24.51 -15.09
CA ARG A 82 -16.17 24.82 -16.45
C ARG A 82 -15.06 25.61 -17.15
N ARG A 83 -14.50 25.06 -18.23
CA ARG A 83 -13.50 25.72 -19.08
C ARG A 83 -14.15 26.05 -20.42
N GLY A 84 -14.65 27.28 -20.54
CA GLY A 84 -15.46 27.71 -21.68
C GLY A 84 -16.80 26.97 -21.73
N ASN A 85 -17.07 26.25 -22.83
CA ASN A 85 -18.29 25.45 -22.98
C ASN A 85 -18.13 23.98 -22.54
N ARG A 86 -16.99 23.59 -21.95
CA ARG A 86 -16.68 22.22 -21.55
C ARG A 86 -16.54 22.09 -20.04
N CYS A 87 -16.85 20.92 -19.51
CA CYS A 87 -16.54 20.56 -18.14
C CYS A 87 -15.20 19.83 -18.09
N ALA A 88 -14.35 20.15 -17.11
CA ALA A 88 -13.06 19.55 -16.88
C ALA A 88 -12.91 19.20 -15.39
N ILE A 89 -12.03 18.26 -15.09
CA ILE A 89 -11.59 18.01 -13.71
C ILE A 89 -10.57 19.09 -13.35
N ASP A 90 -10.73 19.69 -12.17
CA ASP A 90 -9.84 20.71 -11.63
C ASP A 90 -8.83 20.12 -10.65
N ASP A 91 -9.32 19.37 -9.67
CA ASP A 91 -8.51 18.63 -8.71
C ASP A 91 -8.99 17.19 -8.54
N VAL A 92 -8.04 16.29 -8.26
CA VAL A 92 -8.29 14.88 -7.95
C VAL A 92 -7.49 14.53 -6.72
N ARG A 93 -8.19 14.07 -5.69
CA ARG A 93 -7.61 13.46 -4.50
C ARG A 93 -8.14 12.05 -4.38
N VAL A 94 -7.24 11.06 -4.36
CA VAL A 94 -7.57 9.67 -4.03
C VAL A 94 -6.94 9.34 -2.69
N THR A 95 -7.70 8.69 -1.82
CA THR A 95 -7.28 8.24 -0.49
C THR A 95 -7.41 6.73 -0.41
N VAL A 96 -6.45 6.08 0.23
CA VAL A 96 -6.52 4.65 0.56
C VAL A 96 -6.14 4.43 2.01
N GLU A 97 -7.03 3.80 2.76
CA GLU A 97 -6.81 3.38 4.14
C GLU A 97 -6.64 1.86 4.18
N THR A 98 -5.57 1.42 4.83
CA THR A 98 -5.26 0.01 5.01
C THR A 98 -5.10 -0.30 6.50
N LYS A 99 -5.77 -1.35 6.97
CA LYS A 99 -5.68 -1.80 8.36
C LYS A 99 -5.31 -3.28 8.38
N LEU A 100 -4.10 -3.55 8.83
CA LEU A 100 -3.61 -4.90 9.05
C LEU A 100 -4.12 -5.43 10.39
N ILE A 101 -4.59 -6.66 10.42
CA ILE A 101 -5.06 -7.38 11.61
C ILE A 101 -4.15 -8.60 11.76
N LEU A 102 -3.19 -8.51 12.69
CA LEU A 102 -2.13 -9.50 12.84
C LEU A 102 -2.26 -10.27 14.17
N PRO A 103 -1.79 -11.53 14.23
CA PRO A 103 -1.81 -12.26 15.48
C PRO A 103 -0.65 -11.80 16.38
N ARG A 104 -0.88 -11.81 17.69
CA ARG A 104 0.17 -11.58 18.70
C ARG A 104 0.14 -12.68 19.74
N TRP A 105 1.22 -13.44 19.81
CA TRP A 105 1.37 -14.53 20.76
C TRP A 105 1.79 -14.05 22.15
N LYS A 106 0.97 -14.36 23.17
CA LYS A 106 1.20 -13.93 24.56
C LYS A 106 2.37 -14.65 25.22
N ASN A 107 2.58 -15.94 24.93
CA ASN A 107 3.58 -16.77 25.63
C ASN A 107 4.97 -16.70 25.00
N ARG A 108 5.16 -15.86 23.97
CA ARG A 108 6.41 -15.74 23.21
C ARG A 108 7.65 -15.42 24.06
N LYS A 109 7.50 -14.72 25.20
CA LYS A 109 8.63 -14.41 26.11
C LYS A 109 9.09 -15.60 26.95
N THR A 110 8.21 -16.56 27.20
CA THR A 110 8.47 -17.75 28.04
C THR A 110 8.55 -19.03 27.21
N ALA A 111 8.51 -18.91 25.88
CA ALA A 111 8.58 -20.03 24.96
C ALA A 111 10.00 -20.62 24.93
N SER A 112 10.11 -21.90 24.56
CA SER A 112 11.40 -22.47 24.19
C SER A 112 11.98 -21.72 22.98
N LYS A 113 13.31 -21.72 22.84
CA LYS A 113 14.00 -21.05 21.71
C LYS A 113 13.44 -21.50 20.36
N ASP A 114 13.22 -22.79 20.21
CA ASP A 114 12.64 -23.40 19.02
C ASP A 114 11.24 -22.89 18.68
N MET A 115 10.35 -22.85 19.68
CA MET A 115 8.99 -22.37 19.46
C MET A 115 8.96 -20.86 19.20
N ALA A 116 9.83 -20.11 19.85
CA ALA A 116 10.00 -18.67 19.60
C ALA A 116 10.42 -18.41 18.14
N LEU A 117 11.41 -19.16 17.63
CA LEU A 117 11.89 -19.04 16.26
C LEU A 117 10.80 -19.41 15.23
N LEU A 118 10.09 -20.52 15.46
CA LEU A 118 8.98 -20.95 14.59
C LEU A 118 7.88 -19.90 14.53
N TRP A 119 7.51 -19.35 15.69
CA TRP A 119 6.53 -18.28 15.77
C TRP A 119 6.98 -17.03 15.03
N ASP A 120 8.22 -16.58 15.21
CA ASP A 120 8.71 -15.36 14.58
C ASP A 120 8.72 -15.48 13.05
N ALA A 121 9.10 -16.64 12.53
CA ALA A 121 9.07 -16.91 11.09
C ALA A 121 7.63 -16.86 10.55
N LEU A 122 6.69 -17.53 11.22
CA LEU A 122 5.29 -17.53 10.83
C LEU A 122 4.65 -16.14 10.92
N ALA A 123 4.87 -15.42 12.02
CA ALA A 123 4.32 -14.08 12.23
C ALA A 123 4.88 -13.07 11.20
N ALA A 124 6.16 -13.20 10.85
CA ALA A 124 6.77 -12.41 9.79
C ALA A 124 6.15 -12.72 8.42
N ASP A 125 5.89 -13.99 8.11
CA ASP A 125 5.29 -14.40 6.85
C ASP A 125 3.84 -13.90 6.71
N ILE A 126 3.01 -14.08 7.74
CA ILE A 126 1.63 -13.52 7.80
C ILE A 126 1.69 -12.01 7.58
N LYS A 127 2.54 -11.29 8.32
CA LYS A 127 2.68 -9.84 8.15
C LYS A 127 3.05 -9.46 6.73
N ARG A 128 3.98 -10.20 6.10
CA ARG A 128 4.42 -9.93 4.73
C ARG A 128 3.29 -10.13 3.71
N HIS A 129 2.48 -11.19 3.89
CA HIS A 129 1.29 -11.45 3.07
C HIS A 129 0.29 -10.29 3.18
N GLU A 130 -0.05 -9.88 4.41
CA GLU A 130 -0.96 -8.75 4.65
C GLU A 130 -0.41 -7.41 4.13
N GLU A 131 0.90 -7.17 4.27
CA GLU A 131 1.53 -5.96 3.72
C GLU A 131 1.46 -5.91 2.19
N ARG A 132 1.47 -7.07 1.51
CA ARG A 132 1.36 -7.12 0.06
C ARG A 132 -0.04 -6.71 -0.43
N HIS A 133 -1.09 -7.13 0.27
CA HIS A 133 -2.46 -6.66 0.00
C HIS A 133 -2.60 -5.14 0.12
N ALA A 134 -2.01 -4.56 1.17
CA ALA A 134 -1.98 -3.11 1.35
C ALA A 134 -1.17 -2.40 0.25
N GLU A 135 -0.09 -3.01 -0.23
CA GLU A 135 0.70 -2.46 -1.32
C GLU A 135 -0.06 -2.45 -2.65
N ILE A 136 -0.74 -3.55 -3.00
CA ILE A 136 -1.58 -3.64 -4.20
C ILE A 136 -2.66 -2.55 -4.17
N ALA A 137 -3.33 -2.36 -3.02
CA ALA A 137 -4.31 -1.29 -2.85
C ALA A 137 -3.72 0.11 -3.13
N ARG A 138 -2.53 0.39 -2.60
CA ARG A 138 -1.82 1.65 -2.84
C ARG A 138 -1.47 1.86 -4.32
N GLN A 139 -1.02 0.80 -5.00
CA GLN A 139 -0.68 0.87 -6.43
C GLN A 139 -1.91 1.22 -7.27
N HIS A 140 -3.06 0.60 -6.99
CA HIS A 140 -4.30 0.89 -7.70
C HIS A 140 -4.90 2.25 -7.34
N ALA A 141 -4.76 2.73 -6.10
CA ALA A 141 -5.13 4.11 -5.74
C ALA A 141 -4.35 5.13 -6.59
N LYS A 142 -3.04 4.91 -6.77
CA LYS A 142 -2.19 5.74 -7.63
C LYS A 142 -2.57 5.65 -9.09
N GLN A 143 -2.89 4.44 -9.58
CA GLN A 143 -3.38 4.25 -10.94
C GLN A 143 -4.71 5.00 -11.17
N LEU A 144 -5.65 4.90 -10.24
CA LEU A 144 -6.94 5.60 -10.31
C LEU A 144 -6.73 7.11 -10.42
N GLU A 145 -5.96 7.68 -9.50
CA GLU A 145 -5.67 9.11 -9.50
C GLU A 145 -5.05 9.58 -10.82
N GLN A 146 -4.07 8.83 -11.34
CA GLN A 146 -3.42 9.15 -12.61
C GLN A 146 -4.37 9.05 -13.81
N ARG A 147 -5.29 8.08 -13.82
CA ARG A 147 -6.26 7.92 -14.90
C ARG A 147 -7.31 9.04 -14.87
N LEU A 148 -7.79 9.40 -13.68
CA LEU A 148 -8.74 10.49 -13.49
C LEU A 148 -8.14 11.83 -13.92
N LYS A 149 -6.90 12.14 -13.50
CA LYS A 149 -6.17 13.36 -13.93
C LYS A 149 -5.97 13.46 -15.44
N LYS A 150 -6.04 12.34 -16.18
CA LYS A 150 -5.87 12.28 -17.65
C LYS A 150 -7.19 12.34 -18.42
N LEU A 151 -8.34 12.35 -17.73
CA LEU A 151 -9.63 12.47 -18.40
C LEU A 151 -9.73 13.80 -19.15
N ARG A 152 -10.17 13.72 -20.40
CA ARG A 152 -10.32 14.91 -21.25
C ARG A 152 -11.61 15.67 -20.87
N PRO A 153 -11.65 16.99 -21.02
CA PRO A 153 -12.87 17.76 -20.79
C PRO A 153 -14.04 17.26 -21.63
N ALA A 154 -15.20 17.06 -21.01
CA ALA A 154 -16.44 16.64 -21.67
C ALA A 154 -17.34 17.84 -22.01
N ARG A 155 -18.41 17.60 -22.77
CA ARG A 155 -19.37 18.67 -23.15
C ARG A 155 -20.14 19.19 -21.93
N THR A 156 -20.50 18.30 -21.02
CA THR A 156 -21.22 18.61 -19.78
C THR A 156 -20.55 17.90 -18.60
N CYS A 157 -20.85 18.30 -17.38
CA CYS A 157 -20.24 17.68 -16.20
C CYS A 157 -20.80 16.29 -15.93
N GLU A 158 -22.05 16.04 -16.30
CA GLU A 158 -22.72 14.74 -16.18
C GLU A 158 -21.97 13.69 -17.01
N ILE A 159 -21.64 14.02 -18.28
CA ILE A 159 -20.85 13.12 -19.14
C ILE A 159 -19.46 12.86 -18.54
N LEU A 160 -18.84 13.86 -17.91
CA LEU A 160 -17.53 13.70 -17.28
C LEU A 160 -17.62 12.83 -16.02
N GLN A 161 -18.69 12.97 -15.24
CA GLN A 161 -18.97 12.14 -14.07
C GLN A 161 -19.17 10.67 -14.46
N ASP A 162 -19.91 10.41 -15.55
CA ASP A 162 -20.06 9.05 -16.08
C ASP A 162 -18.70 8.44 -16.46
N GLN A 163 -17.83 9.23 -17.12
CA GLN A 163 -16.47 8.79 -17.47
C GLN A 163 -15.61 8.52 -16.22
N VAL A 164 -15.74 9.35 -15.18
CA VAL A 164 -15.08 9.12 -13.88
C VAL A 164 -15.56 7.81 -13.26
N SER A 165 -16.87 7.54 -13.27
CA SER A 165 -17.43 6.28 -12.75
C SER A 165 -16.84 5.08 -13.47
N VAL A 166 -16.86 5.08 -14.82
CA VAL A 166 -16.31 3.99 -15.63
C VAL A 166 -14.84 3.73 -15.30
N VAL A 167 -14.01 4.78 -15.23
CA VAL A 167 -12.59 4.63 -14.87
C VAL A 167 -12.41 4.08 -13.46
N THR A 168 -13.24 4.53 -12.52
CA THR A 168 -13.20 4.07 -11.12
C THR A 168 -13.56 2.60 -11.01
N ASP A 169 -14.62 2.17 -11.69
CA ASP A 169 -15.07 0.78 -11.72
C ASP A 169 -14.02 -0.13 -12.35
N GLU A 170 -13.42 0.27 -13.48
CA GLU A 170 -12.36 -0.50 -14.13
C GLU A 170 -11.14 -0.69 -13.23
N VAL A 171 -10.69 0.36 -12.53
CA VAL A 171 -9.53 0.25 -11.62
C VAL A 171 -9.88 -0.58 -10.38
N THR A 172 -11.12 -0.50 -9.89
CA THR A 172 -11.60 -1.31 -8.76
C THR A 172 -11.63 -2.80 -9.13
N VAL A 173 -12.16 -3.14 -10.31
CA VAL A 173 -12.15 -4.52 -10.81
C VAL A 173 -10.70 -5.02 -10.99
N ALA A 174 -9.82 -4.20 -11.55
CA ALA A 174 -8.41 -4.57 -11.71
C ALA A 174 -7.71 -4.78 -10.36
N HIS A 175 -8.03 -3.95 -9.36
CA HIS A 175 -7.56 -4.11 -8.00
C HIS A 175 -7.98 -5.45 -7.41
N ASP A 176 -9.28 -5.78 -7.48
CA ASP A 176 -9.81 -7.01 -6.90
C ASP A 176 -9.21 -8.26 -7.57
N GLN A 177 -9.04 -8.21 -8.89
CA GLN A 177 -8.34 -9.25 -9.64
C GLN A 177 -6.87 -9.41 -9.21
N ALA A 178 -6.18 -8.31 -8.91
CA ALA A 178 -4.80 -8.35 -8.43
C ALA A 178 -4.70 -8.95 -7.01
N GLN A 179 -5.62 -8.61 -6.11
CA GLN A 179 -5.72 -9.19 -4.77
C GLN A 179 -5.92 -10.72 -4.86
N MET A 180 -6.94 -11.15 -5.62
CA MET A 180 -7.24 -12.57 -5.82
C MET A 180 -6.08 -13.33 -6.48
N ARG A 181 -5.45 -12.73 -7.50
CA ARG A 181 -4.28 -13.34 -8.16
C ARG A 181 -3.13 -13.54 -7.19
N PHE A 182 -2.86 -12.56 -6.33
CA PHE A 182 -1.82 -12.69 -5.32
C PHE A 182 -2.12 -13.82 -4.35
N ASP A 183 -3.35 -13.93 -3.84
CA ASP A 183 -3.75 -15.02 -2.94
C ASP A 183 -3.59 -16.41 -3.59
N LEU A 184 -4.03 -16.54 -4.84
CA LEU A 184 -3.90 -17.79 -5.59
C LEU A 184 -2.44 -18.22 -5.74
N VAL A 185 -1.55 -17.30 -6.12
CA VAL A 185 -0.11 -17.58 -6.30
C VAL A 185 0.58 -17.84 -4.95
N GLU A 186 0.26 -17.06 -3.92
CA GLU A 186 0.92 -17.18 -2.62
C GLU A 186 0.50 -18.45 -1.87
N SER A 187 -0.73 -18.96 -2.09
CA SER A 187 -1.17 -20.23 -1.50
C SER A 187 -0.24 -21.40 -1.85
N GLN A 188 0.25 -21.46 -3.08
CA GLN A 188 1.20 -22.49 -3.54
C GLN A 188 2.59 -22.30 -2.91
N ASN A 189 3.03 -21.05 -2.76
CA ASN A 189 4.36 -20.72 -2.23
C ASN A 189 4.46 -20.86 -0.70
N PHE A 190 3.34 -20.73 0.01
CA PHE A 190 3.31 -20.80 1.48
C PHE A 190 3.68 -22.21 1.97
N GLU A 191 3.10 -23.25 1.39
CA GLU A 191 3.36 -24.65 1.76
C GLU A 191 4.85 -25.00 1.58
N ASP A 192 5.42 -24.64 0.43
CA ASP A 192 6.83 -24.87 0.13
C ASP A 192 7.78 -24.18 1.12
N ARG A 193 7.44 -22.97 1.54
CA ARG A 193 8.24 -22.19 2.49
C ARG A 193 8.18 -22.80 3.89
N MET A 194 6.99 -23.21 4.33
CA MET A 194 6.81 -23.89 5.62
C MET A 194 7.56 -25.23 5.64
N LEU A 195 7.47 -26.02 4.58
CA LEU A 195 8.23 -27.27 4.44
C LEU A 195 9.74 -27.02 4.50
N ARG A 196 10.23 -25.92 3.92
CA ARG A 196 11.66 -25.56 3.97
C ARG A 196 12.13 -25.23 5.39
N ILE A 197 11.34 -24.46 6.15
CA ILE A 197 11.63 -24.15 7.56
C ILE A 197 11.68 -25.45 8.38
N LEU A 198 10.73 -26.37 8.16
CA LEU A 198 10.68 -27.66 8.84
C LEU A 198 11.87 -28.56 8.48
N ARG A 199 12.29 -28.60 7.20
CA ARG A 199 13.46 -29.36 6.73
C ARG A 199 14.77 -28.84 7.31
N TYR A 200 14.99 -27.53 7.26
CA TYR A 200 16.17 -26.89 7.85
C TYR A 200 16.29 -27.22 9.34
N ARG A 201 15.15 -27.25 10.05
CA ARG A 201 15.12 -27.62 11.47
C ARG A 201 15.50 -29.08 11.71
N ARG A 202 14.94 -30.02 10.93
CA ARG A 202 15.31 -31.45 11.06
C ARG A 202 16.82 -31.63 10.94
N GLN A 203 17.41 -31.03 9.92
CA GLN A 203 18.85 -31.08 9.69
C GLN A 203 19.66 -30.41 10.81
N SER A 204 19.17 -29.31 11.40
CA SER A 204 19.83 -28.66 12.54
C SER A 204 19.78 -29.45 13.86
N LEU A 205 18.77 -30.31 14.02
CA LEU A 205 18.64 -31.23 15.17
C LEU A 205 19.49 -32.50 15.00
N GLU A 206 19.68 -32.96 13.76
CA GLU A 206 20.55 -34.10 13.42
C GLU A 206 22.05 -33.76 13.54
N ASN A 207 22.40 -32.47 13.49
CA ASN A 207 23.77 -31.97 13.57
C ASN A 207 24.17 -31.47 14.98
N GLN A 208 23.34 -31.72 16.00
CA GLN A 208 23.61 -31.45 17.43
C GLN A 208 23.76 -32.77 18.19
#